data_AF-A0A1E3X833-F1
#
_entry.id   AF-A0A1E3X833-F1
#
_cell.length_a   1.000
_cell.length_b   1.000
_cell.length_c   1.000
_cell.angle_alpha   90.00
_cell.angle_beta   90.00
_cell.angle_gamma   90.00
#
_symmetry.space_group_name_H-M   'P 1'
#
loop_
_entity.id
_entity.type
_entity.pdbx_description
1 polymer ?
#
loop_
_entity_poly.entity_id
_entity_poly.type
_entity_poly.pdbx_seq_one_letter_code
_entity_poly.pdbx_strand_id
1 'polypeptide(L)' 'MHVITRKRLLDFSNKHPNAYEPLDRWYRIVKLNDFVSFSNLQKVFPHADQVGRLTVFNIGGNKFRLITYCL' A
#
# COMPACT_ATOMS: atom_id res chain seq x y z
N MET A 1 -8.17 -8.69 -3.00
CA MET A 1 -6.71 -8.90 -3.21
C MET A 1 -6.05 -9.67 -2.04
N HIS A 2 -5.06 -10.50 -2.33
CA HIS A 2 -4.30 -11.25 -1.31
C HIS A 2 -2.97 -10.55 -0.97
N VAL A 3 -2.86 -9.99 0.25
CA VAL A 3 -1.59 -9.41 0.73
C VAL A 3 -0.66 -10.52 1.20
N ILE A 4 0.36 -10.84 0.40
CA ILE A 4 1.25 -11.98 0.61
C ILE A 4 2.03 -11.88 1.93
N THR A 5 2.43 -10.69 2.37
CA THR A 5 3.19 -10.55 3.63
C THR A 5 2.89 -9.26 4.39
N ARG A 6 2.08 -9.38 5.45
CA ARG A 6 1.90 -8.31 6.45
C ARG A 6 3.19 -8.11 7.28
N LYS A 7 4.00 -9.17 7.42
CA LYS A 7 5.23 -9.15 8.22
C LYS A 7 6.19 -8.02 7.80
N ARG A 8 6.38 -7.79 6.50
CA ARG A 8 7.26 -6.70 6.02
C ARG A 8 6.78 -5.31 6.46
N LEU A 9 5.47 -5.09 6.50
CA LEU A 9 4.89 -3.83 6.97
C LEU A 9 5.15 -3.63 8.47
N LEU A 10 5.00 -4.69 9.25
CA LEU A 10 5.25 -4.67 10.70
C LEU A 10 6.73 -4.50 11.01
N ASP A 11 7.61 -5.25 10.33
CA ASP A 11 9.06 -5.16 10.51
C ASP A 11 9.58 -3.75 10.17
N PHE A 12 9.02 -3.11 9.12
CA PHE A 12 9.33 -1.72 8.80
C PHE A 12 8.81 -0.76 9.88
N SER A 13 7.57 -0.97 10.34
CA SER A 13 6.94 -0.15 11.37
C SER A 13 7.65 -0.23 12.73
N ASN A 14 8.27 -1.37 13.05
CA ASN A 14 9.09 -1.52 14.26
C ASN A 14 10.34 -0.63 14.22
N LYS A 15 10.91 -0.40 13.04
CA LYS A 15 12.06 0.51 12.83
C LYS A 15 11.62 1.97 12.66
N HIS A 16 10.41 2.18 12.15
CA HIS A 16 9.84 3.49 11.88
C HIS A 16 8.42 3.57 12.47
N PRO A 17 8.27 3.87 13.78
CA PRO A 17 6.98 3.82 14.46
C PRO A 17 5.90 4.71 13.84
N ASN A 18 6.31 5.84 13.25
CA ASN A 18 5.44 6.75 12.51
C ASN A 18 4.88 6.17 11.19
N ALA A 19 5.38 5.02 10.72
CA ALA A 19 4.85 4.30 9.57
C ALA A 19 3.75 3.31 9.93
N TYR A 20 3.58 2.95 11.22
CA TYR A 20 2.64 1.90 11.64
C TYR A 20 1.20 2.21 11.25
N GLU A 21 0.64 3.32 11.74
CA GLU A 21 -0.75 3.69 11.51
C GLU A 21 -1.09 3.84 10.01
N PRO A 22 -0.27 4.53 9.18
CA PRO A 22 -0.59 4.63 7.76
C PRO A 22 -0.40 3.31 6.99
N LEU A 23 0.56 2.45 7.36
CA LEU A 23 0.72 1.12 6.74
C LEU A 23 -0.40 0.16 7.15
N ASP A 24 -0.85 0.21 8.40
CA ASP A 24 -1.96 -0.62 8.87
C ASP A 24 -3.28 -0.20 8.20
N ARG A 25 -3.50 1.11 8.02
CA ARG A 25 -4.63 1.65 7.24
C ARG A 25 -4.59 1.14 5.80
N TRP A 26 -3.45 1.27 5.12
CA TRP A 26 -3.27 0.75 3.77
C TRP A 26 -3.58 -0.75 3.70
N TYR A 27 -3.07 -1.54 4.65
CA TYR A 27 -3.28 -2.98 4.71
C TYR A 27 -4.77 -3.34 4.83
N ARG A 28 -5.50 -2.67 5.72
CA ARG A 28 -6.95 -2.91 5.91
C ARG A 28 -7.74 -2.59 4.65
N ILE A 29 -7.46 -1.46 4.01
CA ILE A 29 -8.15 -1.06 2.76
C ILE A 29 -7.91 -2.10 1.67
N VAL A 30 -6.65 -2.47 1.40
CA VAL A 30 -6.32 -3.43 0.34
C VAL A 30 -6.87 -4.83 0.64
N LYS A 31 -6.91 -5.24 1.92
CA LYS A 31 -7.47 -6.53 2.31
C LYS A 31 -8.99 -6.63 2.12
N LEU A 32 -9.71 -5.52 2.32
CA LEU A 32 -11.17 -5.48 2.22
C LEU A 32 -11.68 -5.19 0.81
N ASN A 33 -10.80 -4.82 -0.12
CA ASN A 33 -11.16 -4.46 -1.48
C ASN A 33 -10.56 -5.44 -2.49
N ASP A 34 -11.22 -5.55 -3.63
CA ASP A 34 -10.66 -6.22 -4.80
C ASP A 34 -10.56 -5.24 -5.96
N PHE A 35 -9.33 -4.87 -6.29
CA PHE A 35 -9.06 -3.92 -7.35
C PHE A 35 -8.84 -4.68 -8.66
N VAL A 36 -9.88 -4.72 -9.50
CA VAL A 36 -9.86 -5.39 -10.82
C VAL A 36 -9.07 -4.63 -11.88
N SER A 37 -8.72 -3.36 -11.63
CA SER A 37 -7.93 -2.53 -12.54
C SER A 37 -7.21 -1.41 -11.79
N PHE A 38 -6.14 -0.88 -12.39
CA PHE A 38 -5.41 0.25 -11.82
C PHE A 38 -6.30 1.48 -11.66
N SER A 39 -7.21 1.74 -12.61
CA SER A 39 -8.16 2.85 -12.52
C SER A 39 -9.06 2.74 -11.28
N ASN A 40 -9.53 1.54 -10.93
CA ASN A 40 -10.33 1.33 -9.72
C ASN A 40 -9.49 1.51 -8.44
N LEU A 41 -8.23 1.06 -8.46
CA LEU A 41 -7.29 1.29 -7.37
C LEU A 41 -7.04 2.79 -7.16
N GLN A 42 -6.86 3.54 -8.24
CA GLN A 42 -6.57 4.98 -8.19
C GLN A 42 -7.75 5.80 -7.65
N LYS A 43 -9.00 5.33 -7.78
CA LYS A 43 -10.16 5.98 -7.12
C LYS A 43 -10.04 5.96 -5.60
N VAL A 44 -9.43 4.93 -5.03
CA VAL A 44 -9.21 4.78 -3.58
C VAL A 44 -7.87 5.37 -3.15
N PHE A 45 -6.85 5.26 -4.02
CA PHE A 45 -5.52 5.80 -3.82
C PHE A 45 -5.13 6.74 -4.96
N PRO A 46 -5.61 8.01 -4.97
CA PRO A 46 -5.41 8.94 -6.09
C PRO A 46 -3.95 9.24 -6.41
N HIS A 47 -3.06 9.09 -5.44
CA HIS A 47 -1.63 9.29 -5.57
C HIS A 47 -0.84 7.98 -5.75
N ALA A 48 -1.50 6.88 -6.11
CA ALA A 48 -0.81 5.67 -6.50
C ALA A 48 -0.26 5.83 -7.93
N ASP A 49 0.97 5.39 -8.13
CA ASP A 49 1.65 5.41 -9.43
C ASP A 49 1.87 3.98 -9.94
N GLN A 50 1.73 3.78 -11.26
CA GLN A 50 2.08 2.53 -11.92
C GLN A 50 3.46 2.63 -12.56
N VAL A 51 4.38 1.74 -12.15
CA VAL A 51 5.75 1.67 -12.68
C VAL A 51 5.98 0.25 -13.21
N GLY A 52 5.74 0.06 -14.51
CA GLY A 52 5.73 -1.27 -15.12
C GLY A 52 4.69 -2.18 -14.45
N ARG A 53 5.15 -3.27 -13.83
CA ARG A 53 4.29 -4.23 -13.10
C ARG A 53 4.12 -3.89 -11.61
N LEU A 54 4.68 -2.78 -11.17
CA LEU A 54 4.65 -2.36 -9.77
C LEU A 54 3.65 -1.23 -9.58
N THR A 55 3.05 -1.18 -8.40
CA THR A 55 2.29 -0.04 -7.91
C THR A 55 3.04 0.58 -6.75
N VAL A 56 3.18 1.90 -6.78
CA VAL A 56 3.84 2.69 -5.74
C VAL A 56 2.78 3.50 -5.00
N PHE A 57 2.75 3.38 -3.68
CA PHE A 57 1.83 4.14 -2.81
C PHE A 57 2.59 5.14 -1.96
N ASN A 58 2.03 6.35 -1.85
CA ASN A 58 2.46 7.34 -0.87
C ASN A 58 1.87 7.00 0.51
N ILE A 59 2.73 6.85 1.52
CA ILE A 59 2.35 6.43 2.87
C ILE A 59 2.74 7.51 3.89
N GLY A 60 1.86 7.75 4.87
CA GLY A 60 2.14 8.62 6.02
C GLY A 60 2.28 10.10 5.66
N GLY A 61 1.47 10.61 4.73
CA GLY A 61 1.58 11.99 4.25
C GLY A 61 2.83 12.19 3.39
N ASN A 62 3.03 11.29 2.41
CA ASN A 62 4.15 11.31 1.47
C ASN A 62 5.53 10.98 2.06
N LYS A 63 5.63 10.62 3.35
CA LYS A 63 6.89 10.32 4.05
C LYS A 63 7.54 9.01 3.60
N PHE A 64 6.75 8.03 3.16
CA PHE A 64 7.24 6.72 2.76
C PHE A 64 6.67 6.29 1.41
N ARG A 65 7.34 5.31 0.79
CA ARG A 65 6.87 4.62 -0.41
C ARG A 65 6.68 3.15 -0.11
N LEU A 66 5.48 2.64 -0.40
CA LEU A 66 5.22 1.22 -0.40
C LEU A 66 5.12 0.75 -1.85
N ILE A 67 5.99 -0.18 -2.23
CA ILE A 67 6.05 -0.73 -3.58
C ILE A 67 5.49 -2.14 -3.52
N THR A 68 4.49 -2.43 -4.35
CA THR A 68 3.85 -3.75 -4.40
C THR A 68 3.73 -4.24 -5.83
N TYR A 69 3.69 -5.56 -5.97
CA TYR A 69 3.05 -6.17 -7.13
C TYR A 69 1.55 -6.11 -6.86
N CYS A 70 0.86 -5.17 -7.49
CA CYS A 70 -0.59 -5.05 -7.49
C CYS A 70 -1.09 -5.17 -8.93
N LEU A 71 -2.31 -5.72 -9.04
CA LEU A 71 -2.94 -6.37 -10.20
C LEU A 71 -2.63 -7.86 -10.26
#